data_AF-A0A8S9Q1K7-F1
#
_entry.id   AF-A0A8S9Q1K7-F1
#
_cell.length_a   1.000
_cell.length_b   1.000
_cell.length_c   1.000
_cell.angle_alpha   90.00
_cell.angle_beta   90.00
_cell.angle_gamma   90.00
#
_symmetry.space_group_name_H-M   'P 1'
#
loop_
_entity.id
_entity.type
_entity.pdbx_description
1 polymer ?
#
loop_
_entity_poly.entity_id
_entity_poly.type
_entity_poly.pdbx_seq_one_letter_code
_entity_poly.pdbx_strand_id
1 'polypeptide(L)'
;MKALKDDIDMLGFVADAECGIPTRCPCGGRIINENDGFHFRQPWVFGVQEEVQMLRKRVDVMAAEIAEPKYKLTRPNATSP
;
A
#
# COMPACT_ATOMS: atom_id res chain seq x y z
N MET A 1 -13.05 -31.11 -10.68
CA MET A 1 -13.40 -29.70 -10.96
C MET A 1 -12.98 -28.71 -9.88
N LYS A 2 -12.67 -29.13 -8.64
CA LYS A 2 -12.24 -28.23 -7.56
C LYS A 2 -10.96 -27.45 -7.89
N ALA A 3 -9.91 -28.13 -8.34
CA ALA A 3 -8.64 -27.49 -8.71
C ALA A 3 -8.80 -26.42 -9.82
N LEU A 4 -9.65 -26.67 -10.82
CA LEU A 4 -9.94 -25.70 -11.88
C LEU A 4 -10.71 -24.47 -11.37
N LYS A 5 -11.60 -24.67 -10.39
CA LYS A 5 -12.31 -23.58 -9.71
C LYS A 5 -11.32 -22.71 -8.92
N ASP A 6 -10.41 -23.34 -8.20
CA ASP A 6 -9.41 -22.67 -7.38
C ASP A 6 -8.43 -21.84 -8.25
N ASP A 7 -8.01 -22.38 -9.41
CA ASP A 7 -7.18 -21.65 -10.38
C ASP A 7 -7.90 -20.43 -10.97
N ILE A 8 -9.17 -20.58 -11.35
CA ILE A 8 -9.98 -19.47 -11.88
C ILE A 8 -10.20 -18.37 -10.83
N ASP A 9 -10.40 -18.77 -9.58
CA ASP A 9 -10.59 -17.82 -8.48
C ASP A 9 -9.28 -17.07 -8.19
N MET A 10 -8.11 -17.73 -8.21
CA MET A 10 -6.79 -17.10 -8.10
C MET A 10 -6.52 -16.09 -9.22
N LEU A 11 -6.83 -16.45 -10.47
CA LEU A 11 -6.67 -15.55 -11.62
C LEU A 11 -7.57 -14.30 -11.49
N GLY A 12 -8.77 -14.46 -10.91
CA GLY A 12 -9.65 -13.33 -10.57
C GLY A 12 -8.99 -12.36 -9.57
N PHE A 13 -8.36 -12.87 -8.51
CA PHE A 13 -7.67 -12.05 -7.53
C PHE A 13 -6.46 -11.28 -8.12
N VAL A 14 -5.68 -11.92 -8.98
CA VAL A 14 -4.54 -11.28 -9.65
C VAL A 14 -5.04 -10.16 -10.57
N ALA A 15 -6.05 -10.42 -11.40
CA ALA A 15 -6.64 -9.41 -12.27
C ALA A 15 -7.28 -8.25 -11.49
N ASP A 16 -7.95 -8.55 -10.37
CA ASP A 16 -8.58 -7.57 -9.48
C ASP A 16 -7.53 -6.70 -8.76
N ALA A 17 -6.35 -7.26 -8.43
CA ALA A 17 -5.22 -6.53 -7.86
C ALA A 17 -4.51 -5.65 -8.90
N GLU A 18 -4.36 -6.14 -10.13
CA GLU A 18 -3.75 -5.39 -11.25
C GLU A 18 -4.64 -4.24 -11.73
N CYS A 19 -5.97 -4.39 -11.63
CA CYS A 19 -6.94 -3.36 -12.02
C CYS A 19 -7.38 -2.46 -10.85
N GLY A 20 -6.96 -2.75 -9.62
CA GLY A 20 -7.27 -1.97 -8.40
C GLY A 20 -8.75 -1.97 -7.96
N ILE A 21 -9.62 -2.72 -8.65
CA ILE A 21 -11.07 -2.76 -8.41
C ILE A 21 -11.56 -4.20 -8.57
N PRO A 22 -11.84 -4.92 -7.47
CA PRO A 22 -12.33 -6.28 -7.56
C PRO A 22 -13.70 -6.38 -8.24
N THR A 23 -13.86 -7.33 -9.14
CA THR A 23 -15.12 -7.56 -9.88
C THR A 23 -15.97 -8.68 -9.27
N ARG A 24 -15.37 -9.53 -8.40
CA ARG A 24 -16.06 -10.66 -7.74
C ARG A 24 -15.74 -10.72 -6.24
N CYS A 25 -16.78 -10.95 -5.42
CA CYS A 25 -16.62 -11.18 -3.99
C CYS A 25 -16.07 -12.59 -3.75
N PRO A 26 -15.19 -12.81 -2.74
CA PRO A 26 -14.77 -14.14 -2.31
C PRO A 26 -15.94 -15.08 -1.97
N CYS A 27 -17.10 -14.52 -1.63
CA CYS A 27 -18.35 -15.22 -1.41
C CYS A 27 -19.05 -15.72 -2.70
N GLY A 28 -18.50 -15.44 -3.89
CA GLY A 28 -19.09 -15.80 -5.19
C GLY A 28 -20.12 -14.80 -5.73
N GLY A 29 -20.43 -13.74 -4.97
CA GLY A 29 -21.34 -12.66 -5.38
C GLY A 29 -20.72 -11.68 -6.39
N ARG A 30 -21.57 -11.03 -7.19
CA ARG A 30 -21.17 -9.94 -8.11
C ARG A 30 -20.99 -8.65 -7.30
N ILE A 31 -19.83 -8.00 -7.40
CA ILE A 31 -19.61 -6.71 -6.72
C ILE A 31 -20.25 -5.60 -7.55
N ILE A 32 -21.53 -5.32 -7.29
CA ILE A 32 -22.24 -4.16 -7.82
C ILE A 32 -21.88 -2.91 -7.00
N ASN A 33 -21.87 -1.74 -7.65
CA ASN A 33 -21.58 -0.42 -7.03
C ASN A 33 -22.59 -0.01 -5.94
N GLU A 34 -23.62 -0.80 -5.68
CA GLU A 34 -24.64 -0.52 -4.69
C GLU A 34 -24.23 -1.13 -3.34
N ASN A 35 -23.93 -0.24 -2.40
CA ASN A 35 -23.56 -0.56 -1.02
C ASN A 35 -24.77 -1.19 -0.30
N ASP A 36 -24.82 -2.52 -0.25
CA ASP A 36 -25.82 -3.30 0.49
C ASP A 36 -25.52 -3.38 2.00
N GLY A 37 -24.51 -2.64 2.47
CA GLY A 37 -24.09 -2.61 3.87
C GLY A 37 -23.24 -3.81 4.31
N PHE A 38 -23.07 -4.83 3.46
CA PHE A 38 -22.23 -6.00 3.73
C PHE A 38 -21.00 -6.05 2.81
N HIS A 39 -21.11 -5.53 1.58
CA HIS A 39 -20.02 -5.47 0.60
C HIS A 39 -19.48 -4.04 0.50
N PHE A 40 -18.88 -3.56 1.58
CA PHE A 40 -18.14 -2.31 1.54
C PHE A 40 -16.85 -2.53 0.74
N ARG A 41 -16.81 -2.05 -0.52
CA ARG A 41 -15.53 -1.78 -1.18
C ARG A 41 -14.80 -0.83 -0.23
N GLN A 42 -13.69 -1.23 0.37
CA GLN A 42 -12.70 -0.24 0.79
C GLN A 42 -11.94 0.15 -0.48
N PRO A 43 -12.11 1.38 -0.99
CA PRO A 43 -11.25 1.86 -2.06
C PRO A 43 -9.78 1.62 -1.71
N TRP A 44 -9.01 1.06 -2.65
CA TRP A 44 -7.56 0.87 -2.53
C TRP A 44 -6.84 2.15 -2.05
N VAL A 45 -7.38 3.31 -2.41
CA VAL A 45 -6.89 4.62 -1.93
C VAL A 45 -6.84 4.74 -0.40
N PHE A 46 -7.74 4.12 0.37
CA PHE A 46 -7.68 4.18 1.83
C PHE A 46 -6.51 3.36 2.38
N GLY A 47 -6.33 2.12 1.91
CA GLY A 47 -5.21 1.28 2.34
C GLY A 47 -3.86 1.89 1.96
N VAL A 48 -3.74 2.41 0.73
CA VAL A 48 -2.54 3.13 0.28
C VAL A 48 -2.31 4.40 1.08
N GLN A 49 -3.35 5.14 1.40
CA GLN A 49 -3.22 6.37 2.19
C GLN A 49 -2.68 6.07 3.58
N GLU A 50 -3.16 5.01 4.25
CA GLU A 50 -2.63 4.57 5.55
C GLU A 50 -1.17 4.12 5.46
N GLU A 51 -0.84 3.30 4.46
CA GLU A 51 0.54 2.85 4.24
C GLU A 51 1.49 4.03 3.94
N VAL A 52 1.09 4.97 3.08
CA VAL A 52 1.86 6.18 2.76
C VAL A 52 2.06 7.04 4.01
N GLN A 53 1.04 7.18 4.87
CA GLN A 53 1.17 7.91 6.13
C GLN A 53 2.18 7.24 7.08
N MET A 54 2.16 5.91 7.17
CA MET A 54 3.10 5.17 8.00
C MET A 54 4.53 5.25 7.46
N LEU A 55 4.69 5.16 6.14
CA LEU A 55 5.99 5.34 5.48
C LEU A 55 6.52 6.75 5.69
N ARG A 56 5.67 7.78 5.59
CA ARG A 56 6.07 9.17 5.84
C ARG A 56 6.65 9.36 7.24
N LYS A 57 5.98 8.84 8.27
CA LYS A 57 6.49 8.87 9.65
C LYS A 57 7.86 8.20 9.79
N ARG A 58 8.05 7.05 9.14
CA ARG A 58 9.35 6.35 9.15
C ARG A 58 10.44 7.15 8.45
N VAL A 59 10.13 7.79 7.33
CA VAL A 59 11.05 8.69 6.62
C VAL A 59 11.42 9.91 7.47
N ASP A 60 10.46 10.50 8.18
CA ASP A 60 10.72 11.64 9.06
C ASP A 60 11.66 11.26 10.22
N VAL A 61 11.49 10.07 10.81
CA VAL A 61 12.41 9.54 11.83
C VAL A 61 13.80 9.33 11.25
N MET A 62 13.91 8.64 10.11
CA MET A 62 15.22 8.44 9.45
C MET A 62 15.90 9.77 9.12
N ALA A 63 15.14 10.77 8.65
CA ALA A 63 15.65 12.09 8.35
C ALA A 63 16.21 12.80 9.60
N ALA A 64 15.56 12.65 10.75
CA ALA A 64 16.03 13.18 12.02
C ALA A 64 17.32 12.48 12.49
N GLU A 65 17.38 11.15 12.39
CA GLU A 65 18.56 10.36 12.79
C GLU A 65 19.80 10.73 11.97
N ILE A 66 19.64 10.97 10.66
CA ILE A 66 20.77 11.34 9.80
C ILE A 66 21.15 12.83 9.86
N ALA A 67 20.31 13.69 10.46
CA ALA A 67 20.54 15.14 10.46
C ALA A 67 21.86 15.53 11.15
N GLU A 68 22.13 14.95 12.31
CA GLU A 68 23.30 15.26 13.13
C GLU A 68 24.61 14.68 12.54
N PRO A 69 24.68 13.40 12.11
CA PRO A 69 25.82 12.91 11.35
C PRO A 69 26.08 13.72 10.09
N LYS A 70 25.03 14.08 9.34
CA LYS A 70 25.14 14.89 8.13
C LYS A 70 25.73 16.26 8.43
N TYR A 71 25.24 16.95 9.47
CA TYR A 71 25.79 18.24 9.91
C TYR A 71 27.29 18.16 10.21
N LYS A 72 27.73 17.11 10.92
CA LYS A 72 29.16 16.90 11.25
C LYS A 72 30.04 16.65 10.04
N LEU A 73 29.52 15.97 9.01
CA LEU A 73 30.24 15.73 7.76
C LEU A 73 30.28 16.96 6.85
N THR A 74 29.24 17.78 6.86
CA THR A 74 29.13 18.95 5.98
C THR A 74 29.67 20.24 6.59
N ARG A 75 29.91 20.29 7.90
CA ARG A 75 30.49 21.49 8.53
C ARG A 75 31.91 21.72 7.96
N PRO A 76 32.25 22.93 7.50
CA PRO A 76 33.62 23.24 7.14
C PRO A 76 34.52 23.02 8.36
N ASN A 77 35.60 22.25 8.20
CA ASN A 77 36.62 22.16 9.25
C ASN A 77 37.24 23.55 9.42
N ALA A 78 37.17 24.10 10.62
CA ALA A 78 37.72 25.42 10.98
C ALA A 78 39.27 25.50 10.93
N THR A 79 39.93 24.56 10.25
CA THR A 79 41.38 24.37 10.24
C THR A 79 41.97 24.08 8.85
N SER A 80 41.25 24.36 7.76
CA SER A 80 41.89 24.41 6.44
C SER A 80 42.60 25.77 6.27
N PRO A 81 43.92 25.80 5.96
CA PRO A 81 44.70 27.03 5.75
C PRO A 81 44.14 27.95 4.67
#